data_AF-A0A921ZQU5-F1
#
_entry.id   AF-A0A921ZQU5-F1
#
_cell.length_a   1.000
_cell.length_b   1.000
_cell.length_c   1.000
_cell.angle_alpha   90.00
_cell.angle_beta   90.00
_cell.angle_gamma   90.00
#
_symmetry.space_group_name_H-M   'P 1'
#
loop_
_entity.id
_entity.type
_entity.pdbx_description
1 polymer ?
#
loop_
_entity_poly.entity_id
_entity_poly.type
_entity_poly.pdbx_seq_one_letter_code
_entity_poly.pdbx_strand_id
1 'polypeptide(L)'
;MKGGSDRHRHRNNYEPFYVTITATAKNGFVISYLDVTATTDAGGTVDFNLIRGQTGSRTMVFQLISNNSDFLTYSYLAYGIREEEYRKVTEVSG
;
A
#
# COMPACT_ATOMS: atom_id res chain seq x y z
N MET A 1 2.02 -14.07 -4.01
CA MET A 1 2.41 -12.65 -4.03
C MET A 1 1.47 -11.95 -5.00
N LYS A 2 0.87 -10.82 -4.60
CA LYS A 2 -0.04 -10.03 -5.44
C LYS A 2 0.48 -8.61 -5.49
N GLY A 3 0.69 -8.10 -6.69
CA GLY A 3 0.82 -6.66 -6.96
C GLY A 3 -0.46 -6.18 -7.61
N GLY A 4 -0.77 -4.90 -7.42
CA GLY A 4 -1.86 -4.22 -8.09
C GLY A 4 -1.37 -2.87 -8.60
N SER A 5 -1.88 -2.45 -9.74
CA SER A 5 -1.66 -1.11 -10.28
C SER A 5 -2.97 -0.61 -10.84
N ASP A 6 -3.28 0.65 -10.59
CA ASP A 6 -4.43 1.32 -11.17
C ASP A 6 -4.07 2.77 -11.48
N ARG A 7 -4.87 3.38 -12.36
CA ARG A 7 -4.73 4.76 -12.78
C ARG A 7 -6.06 5.46 -12.54
N HIS A 8 -6.06 6.41 -11.62
CA HIS A 8 -7.24 7.22 -11.33
C HIS A 8 -7.12 8.60 -12.00
N ARG A 9 -8.21 9.02 -12.64
CA ARG A 9 -8.34 10.37 -13.23
C ARG A 9 -9.57 11.03 -12.63
N HIS A 10 -9.36 11.95 -11.69
CA HIS A 10 -10.45 12.74 -11.12
C HIS A 10 -10.61 14.02 -11.95
N ARG A 11 -11.84 14.41 -12.27
CA ARG A 11 -12.08 15.66 -13.01
C ARG A 11 -11.98 16.81 -12.01
N ASN A 12 -10.99 17.67 -12.19
CA ASN A 12 -10.61 18.78 -11.31
C ASN A 12 -11.79 19.40 -10.54
N ASN A 13 -11.82 19.19 -9.22
CA ASN A 13 -12.82 19.77 -8.33
C ASN A 13 -12.19 20.41 -7.08
N TYR A 14 -10.88 20.67 -7.08
CA TYR A 14 -10.11 21.27 -5.96
C TYR A 14 -10.22 20.55 -4.60
N GLU A 15 -10.74 19.32 -4.57
CA GLU A 15 -10.82 18.49 -3.37
C GLU A 15 -9.75 17.38 -3.41
N PRO A 16 -9.12 17.04 -2.27
CA PRO A 16 -8.27 15.88 -2.18
C PRO A 16 -9.06 14.61 -2.51
N PHE A 17 -8.44 13.69 -3.24
CA PHE A 17 -9.05 12.38 -3.49
C PHE A 17 -8.24 11.25 -2.85
N TYR A 18 -8.96 10.19 -2.49
CA TYR A 18 -8.47 9.12 -1.62
C TYR A 18 -8.57 7.79 -2.34
N VAL A 19 -7.44 7.11 -2.50
CA VAL A 19 -7.41 5.73 -3.00
C VAL A 19 -7.08 4.81 -1.84
N THR A 20 -8.03 3.95 -1.46
CA THR A 20 -7.83 2.95 -0.40
C THR A 20 -7.52 1.59 -1.01
N ILE A 21 -6.36 1.03 -0.67
CA ILE A 21 -5.90 -0.25 -1.18
C ILE A 21 -5.83 -1.26 -0.04
N THR A 22 -6.36 -2.46 -0.29
CA THR A 22 -6.24 -3.61 0.61
C THR A 22 -5.29 -4.63 -0.01
N ALA A 23 -4.08 -4.73 0.54
CA ALA A 23 -3.13 -5.77 0.19
C ALA A 23 -3.36 -7.00 1.09
N THR A 24 -3.54 -8.17 0.48
CA THR A 24 -3.78 -9.43 1.20
C THR A 24 -2.78 -10.49 0.76
N ALA A 25 -2.05 -11.04 1.72
CA ALA A 25 -1.15 -12.16 1.52
C ALA A 25 -1.91 -13.46 1.21
N LYS A 26 -1.23 -14.40 0.55
CA LYS A 26 -1.76 -15.75 0.32
C LYS A 26 -1.88 -16.49 1.67
N ASN A 27 -2.80 -17.44 1.78
CA ASN A 27 -2.89 -18.33 2.94
C ASN A 27 -1.54 -18.95 3.31
N GLY A 28 -1.19 -18.92 4.59
CA GLY A 28 0.10 -19.40 5.13
C GLY A 28 1.26 -18.39 5.03
N PHE A 29 1.00 -17.18 4.51
CA PHE A 29 1.97 -16.10 4.41
C PHE A 29 1.47 -14.85 5.12
N VAL A 30 2.41 -14.04 5.59
CA VAL A 30 2.19 -12.71 6.16
C VAL A 30 2.98 -11.68 5.36
N ILE A 31 2.51 -10.43 5.32
CA ILE A 31 3.19 -9.34 4.63
C ILE A 31 4.39 -8.88 5.47
N SER A 32 5.59 -9.00 4.93
CA SER A 32 6.83 -8.55 5.59
C SER A 32 7.28 -7.17 5.12
N TYR A 33 6.95 -6.81 3.88
CA TYR A 33 7.35 -5.55 3.29
C TYR A 33 6.32 -5.11 2.25
N LEU A 34 6.06 -3.80 2.20
CA LEU A 34 5.17 -3.16 1.25
C LEU A 34 5.94 -2.05 0.55
N ASP A 35 6.09 -2.19 -0.77
CA ASP A 35 6.61 -1.13 -1.64
C ASP A 35 5.43 -0.49 -2.36
N VAL A 36 5.34 0.85 -2.30
CA VAL A 36 4.29 1.61 -2.96
C VAL A 36 4.94 2.73 -3.74
N THR A 37 4.68 2.74 -5.04
CA THR A 37 5.10 3.81 -5.93
C THR A 37 3.86 4.57 -6.37
N ALA A 38 3.91 5.90 -6.28
CA ALA A 38 2.85 6.78 -6.74
C ALA A 38 3.45 7.89 -7.62
N THR A 39 2.69 8.34 -8.60
CA THR A 39 3.08 9.40 -9.53
C THR A 39 1.90 10.32 -9.78
N THR A 40 2.15 11.62 -9.65
CA THR A 40 1.22 12.73 -9.84
C THR A 40 1.72 13.69 -10.91
N ASP A 41 0.87 14.66 -11.19
CA ASP A 41 1.09 15.75 -12.12
C ASP A 41 2.13 16.73 -11.55
N ALA A 42 2.62 17.64 -12.38
CA ALA A 42 3.48 18.71 -11.91
C ALA A 42 2.75 19.57 -10.85
N GLY A 43 3.28 19.57 -9.61
CA GLY A 43 2.71 20.30 -8.47
C GLY A 43 1.75 19.50 -7.60
N GLY A 44 1.36 18.28 -8.00
CA GLY A 44 0.60 17.36 -7.17
C GLY A 44 1.49 16.66 -6.14
N THR A 45 1.01 16.52 -4.92
CA THR A 45 1.64 15.72 -3.85
C THR A 45 0.82 14.46 -3.60
N VAL A 46 1.47 13.47 -2.99
CA VAL A 46 0.84 12.24 -2.51
C VAL A 46 1.27 11.98 -1.09
N ASP A 47 0.30 11.84 -0.21
CA ASP A 47 0.52 11.33 1.14
C ASP A 47 0.17 9.84 1.18
N PHE A 48 1.10 9.06 1.75
CA PHE A 48 0.87 7.66 2.06
C PHE A 48 0.46 7.52 3.52
N ASN A 49 -0.67 6.84 3.77
CA ASN A 49 -1.16 6.59 5.11
C ASN A 49 -1.51 5.11 5.32
N LEU A 50 -0.85 4.43 6.26
CA LEU A 50 -1.21 3.06 6.64
C LEU A 50 -2.36 3.09 7.65
N ILE A 51 -3.54 2.66 7.21
CA ILE A 51 -4.79 2.71 8.01
C ILE A 51 -4.92 1.50 8.93
N ARG A 52 -4.51 0.32 8.46
CA ARG A 52 -4.63 -0.92 9.21
C ARG A 52 -3.56 -1.92 8.83
N GLY A 53 -3.08 -2.63 9.84
CA GLY A 53 -2.07 -3.68 9.69
C GLY A 53 -0.68 -3.16 10.02
N GLN A 54 0.23 -4.11 10.14
CA GLN A 54 1.63 -3.92 10.47
C GLN A 54 2.42 -5.06 9.86
N THR A 55 3.75 -4.96 9.83
CA THR A 55 4.62 -6.08 9.43
C THR A 55 4.19 -7.37 10.15
N GLY A 56 4.08 -8.47 9.43
CA GLY A 56 3.54 -9.73 9.95
C GLY A 56 2.01 -9.86 9.85
N SER A 57 1.29 -8.84 9.38
CA SER A 57 -0.14 -8.95 9.13
C SER A 57 -0.45 -9.68 7.82
N ARG A 58 -1.53 -10.46 7.80
CA ARG A 58 -2.04 -11.08 6.57
C ARG A 58 -2.67 -10.09 5.61
N THR A 59 -3.20 -8.99 6.14
CA THR A 59 -3.84 -7.93 5.39
C THR A 59 -3.31 -6.58 5.87
N MET A 60 -2.98 -5.71 4.92
CA MET A 60 -2.66 -4.30 5.17
C MET A 60 -3.61 -3.43 4.35
N VAL A 61 -4.12 -2.37 4.96
CA VAL A 61 -4.95 -1.36 4.31
C VAL A 61 -4.21 -0.04 4.39
N PHE A 62 -3.95 0.55 3.24
CA PHE A 62 -3.28 1.84 3.13
C PHE A 62 -4.04 2.76 2.18
N GLN A 63 -3.81 4.05 2.34
CA GLN A 63 -4.39 5.11 1.54
C GLN A 63 -3.31 5.92 0.85
N LEU A 64 -3.59 6.26 -0.40
CA LEU A 64 -2.88 7.29 -1.14
C LEU A 64 -3.81 8.49 -1.25
N ILE A 65 -3.37 9.64 -0.75
CA ILE A 65 -4.12 10.88 -0.72
C ILE A 65 -3.40 11.86 -1.62
N SER A 66 -4.03 12.33 -2.69
CA SER A 66 -3.41 13.33 -3.57
C SER A 66 -4.17 14.65 -3.49
N ASN A 67 -3.43 15.75 -3.38
CA ASN A 67 -3.99 17.10 -3.44
C ASN A 67 -4.10 17.56 -4.89
N ASN A 68 -5.26 18.09 -5.29
CA ASN A 68 -5.41 18.96 -6.46
C ASN A 68 -4.74 18.50 -7.78
N SER A 69 -4.49 17.20 -7.94
CA SER A 69 -3.86 16.58 -9.11
C SER A 69 -4.97 15.95 -9.93
N ASP A 70 -5.02 16.24 -11.23
CA ASP A 70 -6.02 15.63 -12.12
C ASP A 70 -5.68 14.15 -12.40
N PHE A 71 -4.48 13.73 -12.01
CA PHE A 71 -4.00 12.39 -12.23
C PHE A 71 -3.17 11.85 -11.05
N LEU A 72 -3.42 10.57 -10.75
CA LEU A 72 -2.63 9.74 -9.85
C LEU A 72 -2.52 8.35 -10.47
N THR A 73 -1.28 7.92 -10.70
CA THR A 73 -0.97 6.53 -11.03
C THR A 73 -0.22 5.92 -9.87
N TYR A 74 -0.53 4.68 -9.51
CA TYR A 74 0.19 3.99 -8.46
C TYR A 74 0.38 2.51 -8.79
N SER A 75 1.39 1.93 -8.17
CA SER A 75 1.64 0.51 -8.12
C SER A 75 2.09 0.13 -6.72
N TYR A 76 1.82 -1.12 -6.33
CA TYR A 76 2.34 -1.64 -5.08
C TYR A 76 2.77 -3.10 -5.20
N LEU A 77 3.79 -3.45 -4.42
CA LEU A 77 4.28 -4.80 -4.25
C LEU A 77 4.25 -5.19 -2.77
N ALA A 78 3.44 -6.19 -2.46
CA ALA A 78 3.40 -6.80 -1.13
C ALA A 78 4.26 -8.07 -1.12
N TYR A 79 5.38 -8.00 -0.41
CA TYR A 79 6.28 -9.12 -0.18
C TYR A 79 5.81 -9.89 1.03
N GLY A 80 5.79 -11.22 0.91
CA GLY A 80 5.33 -12.08 1.98
C GLY A 80 6.33 -13.16 2.34
N ILE A 81 6.36 -13.50 3.61
CA ILE A 81 7.12 -14.61 4.19
C ILE A 81 6.13 -15.62 4.77
N ARG A 82 6.51 -16.90 4.82
CA ARG A 82 5.68 -17.92 5.48
C ARG A 82 5.50 -17.55 6.95
N GLU A 83 4.29 -17.73 7.48
CA GLU A 83 3.94 -17.34 8.84
C GLU A 83 4.83 -18.02 9.90
N GLU A 84 5.14 -19.30 9.69
CA GLU A 84 6.04 -20.08 10.56
C GLU A 84 7.47 -19.53 10.56
N GLU A 85 7.98 -19.10 9.40
CA GLU A 85 9.32 -18.52 9.27
C GLU A 85 9.36 -17.11 9.86
N TYR A 86 8.30 -16.32 9.68
CA TYR A 86 8.18 -15.01 10.31
C TYR A 86 8.27 -15.12 11.83
N ARG A 87 7.54 -16.06 12.43
CA ARG A 87 7.53 -16.28 13.88
C ARG A 87 8.93 -16.58 14.42
N LYS A 88 9.68 -17.47 13.76
CA LYS A 88 11.06 -17.81 14.14
C LYS A 88 11.97 -16.57 14.15
N VAL A 89 11.86 -15.71 13.13
CA VAL A 89 12.72 -14.51 13.02
C VAL A 89 12.36 -13.47 14.09
N THR A 90 11.07 -13.29 14.39
CA THR A 90 10.63 -12.31 15.38
C THR A 90 10.86 -12.76 16.82
N GLU A 91 10.77 -14.05 17.12
CA GLU A 91 10.98 -14.60 18.48
C GLU A 91 12.44 -14.54 18.93
N VAL A 92 13.40 -14.51 18.00
CA VAL A 92 14.83 -14.37 18.31
C VAL A 92 15.23 -12.91 18.60
N SER A 93 14.37 -11.96 18.22
CA SER A 93 14.68 -10.52 18.26
C SER A 93 14.02 -9.76 19.43
N GLY A 94 13.33 -10.46 20.34
CA GLY A 94 12.65 -9.91 21.52
C GLY A 94 13.24 -10.44 22.82
#